data_AF-A0A7V1NSW8-F1
#
_entry.id   AF-A0A7V1NSW8-F1
#
_cell.length_a   1.000
_cell.length_b   1.000
_cell.length_c   1.000
_cell.angle_alpha   90.00
_cell.angle_beta   90.00
_cell.angle_gamma   90.00
#
_symmetry.space_group_name_H-M   'P 1'
#
loop_
_entity.id
_entity.type
_entity.pdbx_description
1 polymer ?
#
loop_
_entity_poly.entity_id
_entity_poly.type
_entity_poly.pdbx_seq_one_letter_code
_entity_poly.pdbx_strand_id
1 'polypeptide(L)'
;NAARLAAQRFGEAVKVFDSLSLSLGLGLQALAAAQAAQAGRSMQEILAMLEGLRARMHLMIILDTLENLRRGGRADGFIAVVDRMTRALNIKAIINVVEGQLRLLGAARSFEGGLRRVLSLIERLGALERLAVIHTRRQAMAEEMADWLAKRTGFPRERIWVRETGTVLATHAGAGVIGVLAVPTGQY
;
A
#
# COMPACT_ATOMS: atom_id res chain seq x y z
N ASN A 1 -6.76 -5.26 -17.41
CA ASN A 1 -7.48 -5.58 -18.66
C ASN A 1 -6.60 -5.59 -19.89
N ALA A 2 -5.89 -4.50 -20.25
CA ALA A 2 -4.99 -4.49 -21.41
C ALA A 2 -3.93 -5.62 -21.39
N ALA A 3 -3.29 -5.87 -20.23
CA ALA A 3 -2.34 -6.98 -20.07
C ALA A 3 -2.97 -8.36 -20.33
N ARG A 4 -4.21 -8.59 -19.86
CA ARG A 4 -4.95 -9.85 -20.10
C ARG A 4 -5.23 -10.04 -21.59
N LEU A 5 -5.64 -8.98 -22.28
CA LEU A 5 -5.89 -9.02 -23.72
C LEU A 5 -4.62 -9.34 -24.51
N ALA A 6 -3.49 -8.72 -24.16
CA ALA A 6 -2.21 -9.00 -24.81
C ALA A 6 -1.72 -10.43 -24.54
N ALA A 7 -1.87 -10.92 -23.31
CA ALA A 7 -1.42 -12.26 -22.90
C ALA A 7 -2.09 -13.39 -23.67
N GLN A 8 -3.33 -13.21 -24.15
CA GLN A 8 -4.03 -14.20 -24.97
C GLN A 8 -3.25 -14.62 -26.23
N ARG A 9 -2.39 -13.72 -26.75
CA ARG A 9 -1.54 -14.00 -27.93
C ARG A 9 -0.39 -14.97 -27.65
N PHE A 10 -0.13 -15.28 -26.38
CA PHE A 10 1.01 -16.09 -25.93
C PHE A 10 0.58 -17.39 -25.23
N GLY A 11 -0.72 -17.71 -25.22
CA GLY A 11 -1.25 -18.91 -24.56
C GLY A 11 -0.82 -19.00 -23.09
N GLU A 12 -0.26 -20.14 -22.69
CA GLU A 12 0.17 -20.40 -21.31
C GLU A 12 1.52 -19.76 -20.95
N ALA A 13 2.27 -19.22 -21.93
CA ALA A 13 3.59 -18.64 -21.68
C ALA A 13 3.54 -17.33 -20.89
N VAL A 14 2.37 -16.65 -20.84
CA VAL A 14 2.18 -15.40 -20.10
C VAL A 14 0.98 -15.52 -19.17
N LYS A 15 1.20 -15.41 -17.86
CA LYS A 15 0.15 -15.32 -16.85
C LYS A 15 0.05 -13.90 -16.30
N VAL A 16 -1.18 -13.38 -16.23
CA VAL A 16 -1.44 -12.04 -15.69
C VAL A 16 -1.93 -12.17 -14.25
N PHE A 17 -1.09 -11.76 -13.31
CA PHE A 17 -1.43 -11.70 -11.91
C PHE A 17 -1.97 -10.32 -11.54
N ASP A 18 -3.16 -10.27 -10.95
CA ASP A 18 -3.72 -9.03 -10.42
C ASP A 18 -3.28 -8.85 -8.97
N SER A 19 -2.40 -7.86 -8.74
CA SER A 19 -1.81 -7.62 -7.43
C SER A 19 -2.83 -7.18 -6.36
N LEU A 20 -4.00 -6.67 -6.79
CA LEU A 20 -5.00 -6.02 -5.93
C LEU A 20 -4.40 -4.91 -5.05
N SER A 21 -3.28 -4.34 -5.48
CA SER A 21 -2.53 -3.33 -4.76
C SER A 21 -1.93 -2.31 -5.73
N LEU A 22 -1.18 -1.36 -5.17
CA LEU A 22 -0.56 -0.26 -5.91
C LEU A 22 0.79 0.10 -5.28
N SER A 23 1.60 0.89 -6.00
CA SER A 23 2.90 1.36 -5.50
C SER A 23 3.80 0.19 -5.06
N LEU A 24 4.48 0.33 -3.91
CA LEU A 24 5.27 -0.73 -3.29
C LEU A 24 4.48 -2.01 -3.00
N GLY A 25 3.16 -1.96 -2.90
CA GLY A 25 2.37 -3.19 -2.76
C GLY A 25 2.49 -4.07 -4.00
N LEU A 26 2.33 -3.48 -5.19
CA LEU A 26 2.57 -4.17 -6.46
C LEU A 26 4.06 -4.46 -6.65
N GLY A 27 4.94 -3.51 -6.34
CA GLY A 27 6.38 -3.66 -6.50
C GLY A 27 6.97 -4.81 -5.68
N LEU A 28 6.52 -4.99 -4.43
CA LEU A 28 6.97 -6.09 -3.57
C LEU A 28 6.59 -7.45 -4.15
N GLN A 29 5.37 -7.59 -4.69
CA GLN A 29 4.93 -8.82 -5.34
C GLN A 29 5.74 -9.11 -6.61
N ALA A 30 6.03 -8.08 -7.42
CA ALA A 30 6.86 -8.22 -8.62
C ALA A 30 8.30 -8.65 -8.27
N LEU A 31 8.90 -8.07 -7.23
CA LEU A 31 10.24 -8.45 -6.75
C LEU A 31 10.25 -9.88 -6.21
N ALA A 32 9.24 -10.28 -5.42
CA ALA A 32 9.12 -11.64 -4.91
C ALA A 32 9.00 -12.66 -6.06
N ALA A 33 8.20 -12.36 -7.08
CA ALA A 33 8.05 -13.20 -8.27
C ALA A 33 9.38 -13.36 -9.02
N ALA A 34 10.11 -12.26 -9.24
CA ALA A 34 11.41 -12.30 -9.92
C ALA A 34 12.45 -13.12 -9.14
N GLN A 35 12.50 -12.96 -7.81
CA GLN A 35 13.40 -13.74 -6.95
C GLN A 35 13.07 -15.23 -6.98
N ALA A 36 11.79 -15.59 -6.92
CA ALA A 36 11.34 -16.98 -7.01
C ALA A 36 11.65 -17.61 -8.38
N ALA A 37 11.48 -16.85 -9.47
CA ALA A 37 11.85 -17.29 -10.82
C ALA A 37 13.37 -17.51 -10.95
N GLN A 38 14.19 -16.60 -10.41
CA GLN A 38 15.66 -16.77 -10.38
C GLN A 38 16.08 -18.00 -9.56
N ALA A 39 15.32 -18.36 -8.53
CA ALA A 39 15.51 -19.57 -7.75
C ALA A 39 14.98 -20.84 -8.43
N GLY A 40 14.49 -20.76 -9.68
CA GLY A 40 14.03 -21.91 -10.46
C GLY A 40 12.62 -22.40 -10.12
N ARG A 41 11.82 -21.64 -9.37
CA ARG A 41 10.43 -22.04 -9.08
C ARG A 41 9.57 -21.99 -10.34
N SER A 42 8.61 -22.90 -10.42
CA SER A 42 7.63 -22.97 -11.50
C SER A 42 6.65 -21.79 -11.44
N MET A 43 5.98 -21.53 -12.58
CA MET A 43 4.94 -20.51 -12.68
C MET A 43 3.83 -20.74 -11.64
N GLN A 44 3.37 -21.99 -11.45
CA GLN A 44 2.31 -22.29 -10.50
C GLN A 44 2.73 -21.99 -9.05
N GLU A 45 3.94 -22.39 -8.65
CA GLU A 45 4.46 -22.12 -7.31
C GLU A 45 4.61 -20.62 -7.04
N ILE A 46 5.05 -19.86 -8.04
CA ILE A 46 5.17 -18.40 -7.94
C ILE A 46 3.78 -17.78 -7.73
N LEU A 47 2.78 -18.18 -8.53
CA LEU A 47 1.42 -17.64 -8.40
C LEU A 47 0.83 -17.94 -7.02
N ALA A 48 0.93 -19.18 -6.52
CA ALA A 48 0.45 -19.55 -5.19
C ALA A 48 1.15 -18.75 -4.06
N MET A 49 2.47 -18.57 -4.16
CA MET A 49 3.22 -17.73 -3.23
C MET A 49 2.75 -16.28 -3.25
N LEU A 50 2.48 -15.71 -4.44
CA LEU A 50 2.00 -14.34 -4.57
C LEU A 50 0.59 -14.16 -4.00
N GLU A 51 -0.28 -15.16 -4.10
CA GLU A 51 -1.60 -15.14 -3.47
C GLU A 51 -1.49 -15.09 -1.95
N GLY A 52 -0.64 -15.92 -1.35
CA GLY A 52 -0.38 -15.90 0.09
C GLY A 52 0.27 -14.61 0.57
N LEU A 53 1.20 -14.04 -0.21
CA LEU A 53 1.78 -12.72 0.07
C LEU A 53 0.70 -11.63 0.01
N ARG A 54 -0.10 -11.60 -1.06
CA ARG A 54 -1.18 -10.63 -1.27
C ARG A 54 -2.20 -10.63 -0.14
N ALA A 55 -2.56 -11.81 0.38
CA ALA A 55 -3.56 -11.95 1.44
C ALA A 55 -3.13 -11.34 2.79
N ARG A 56 -1.81 -11.26 3.05
CA ARG A 56 -1.25 -10.74 4.31
C ARG A 56 -0.78 -9.29 4.22
N MET A 57 -0.83 -8.69 3.02
CA MET A 57 -0.34 -7.33 2.82
C MET A 57 -1.33 -6.29 3.34
N HIS A 58 -0.83 -5.38 4.17
CA HIS A 58 -1.57 -4.22 4.64
C HIS A 58 -0.96 -2.94 4.07
N LEU A 59 -1.65 -2.29 3.15
CA LEU A 59 -1.30 -0.96 2.65
C LEU A 59 -2.24 0.07 3.27
N MET A 60 -1.72 0.88 4.19
CA MET A 60 -2.44 1.96 4.87
C MET A 60 -1.92 3.31 4.37
N ILE A 61 -2.80 4.26 4.13
CA ILE A 61 -2.46 5.56 3.53
C ILE A 61 -3.16 6.67 4.31
N ILE A 62 -2.44 7.76 4.55
CA ILE A 62 -2.95 8.98 5.18
C ILE A 62 -2.90 10.08 4.13
N LEU A 63 -4.05 10.72 3.93
CA LEU A 63 -4.24 11.79 2.97
C LEU A 63 -4.57 13.09 3.70
N ASP A 64 -4.02 14.20 3.21
CA ASP A 64 -4.29 15.52 3.76
C ASP A 64 -5.70 16.02 3.40
N THR A 65 -6.11 15.71 2.17
CA THR A 65 -7.42 15.99 1.57
C THR A 65 -7.80 14.86 0.62
N LEU A 66 -9.10 14.71 0.36
CA LEU A 66 -9.63 13.78 -0.65
C LEU A 66 -9.82 14.43 -2.02
N GLU A 67 -9.54 15.73 -2.19
CA GLU A 67 -9.82 16.47 -3.42
C GLU A 67 -9.18 15.85 -4.67
N ASN A 68 -7.91 15.44 -4.61
CA ASN A 68 -7.25 14.78 -5.73
C ASN A 68 -7.91 13.47 -6.14
N LEU A 69 -8.37 12.69 -5.15
CA LEU A 69 -9.12 11.46 -5.41
C LEU A 69 -10.47 11.76 -6.05
N ARG A 70 -11.16 12.83 -5.60
CA ARG A 70 -12.43 13.30 -6.20
C ARG A 70 -12.24 13.70 -7.65
N ARG A 71 -11.22 14.49 -7.96
CA ARG A 71 -10.95 14.96 -9.33
C ARG A 71 -10.46 13.85 -10.24
N GLY A 72 -9.86 12.80 -9.67
CA GLY A 72 -9.26 11.70 -10.41
C GLY A 72 -10.21 10.60 -10.89
N GLY A 73 -11.45 10.53 -10.41
CA GLY A 73 -12.46 9.54 -10.83
C GLY A 73 -12.21 8.08 -10.40
N ARG A 74 -10.98 7.75 -9.96
CA ARG A 74 -10.57 6.37 -9.62
C ARG A 74 -11.08 5.89 -8.27
N ALA A 75 -11.77 6.73 -7.51
CA ALA A 75 -12.21 6.45 -6.15
C ALA A 75 -13.66 6.87 -5.90
N ASP A 76 -14.49 7.04 -6.94
CA ASP A 76 -15.82 7.65 -6.81
C ASP A 76 -16.72 6.93 -5.81
N GLY A 77 -16.70 5.59 -5.81
CA GLY A 77 -17.43 4.79 -4.83
C GLY A 77 -16.93 5.00 -3.39
N PHE A 78 -15.62 5.16 -3.20
CA PHE A 78 -15.03 5.46 -1.89
C PHE A 78 -15.34 6.91 -1.46
N ILE A 79 -15.22 7.86 -2.38
CA ILE A 79 -15.51 9.28 -2.14
C ILE A 79 -16.95 9.46 -1.67
N ALA A 80 -17.93 8.83 -2.33
CA ALA A 80 -19.34 8.95 -1.96
C ALA A 80 -19.62 8.54 -0.50
N VAL A 81 -18.87 7.57 0.03
CA VAL A 81 -18.98 7.10 1.42
C VAL A 81 -18.36 8.10 2.38
N VAL A 82 -17.20 8.68 2.04
CA VAL A 82 -16.39 9.47 2.98
C VAL A 82 -16.63 10.98 2.87
N ASP A 83 -17.34 11.43 1.82
CA ASP A 83 -17.57 12.84 1.52
C ASP A 83 -18.30 13.57 2.65
N ARG A 84 -19.34 12.93 3.20
CA ARG A 84 -20.15 13.48 4.30
C ARG A 84 -19.34 13.68 5.57
N MET A 85 -18.37 12.81 5.85
CA MET A 85 -17.56 12.89 7.06
C MET A 85 -16.45 13.95 6.95
N THR A 86 -15.80 14.04 5.79
CA THR A 86 -14.62 14.91 5.63
C THR A 86 -14.97 16.39 5.44
N ARG A 87 -16.07 16.71 4.76
CA ARG A 87 -16.51 18.09 4.52
C ARG A 87 -16.97 18.82 5.79
N ALA A 88 -17.51 18.09 6.76
CA ALA A 88 -18.07 18.69 7.98
C ALA A 88 -17.03 18.89 9.10
N LEU A 89 -15.90 18.17 9.09
CA LEU A 89 -15.07 17.99 10.28
C LEU A 89 -13.57 18.32 10.11
N ASN A 90 -13.12 18.75 8.93
CA ASN A 90 -11.71 19.02 8.62
C ASN A 90 -10.75 17.88 9.08
N ILE A 91 -11.18 16.63 8.86
CA ILE A 91 -10.47 15.43 9.30
C ILE A 91 -9.60 14.83 8.19
N LYS A 92 -8.47 14.25 8.59
CA LYS A 92 -7.52 13.52 7.75
C LYS A 92 -7.96 12.07 7.64
N ALA A 93 -8.21 11.60 6.43
CA ALA A 93 -8.67 10.25 6.18
C ALA A 93 -7.50 9.27 6.27
N ILE A 94 -7.72 8.16 6.96
CA ILE A 94 -6.84 7.00 6.99
C ILE A 94 -7.54 5.91 6.20
N ILE A 95 -6.91 5.47 5.12
CA ILE A 95 -7.48 4.49 4.21
C ILE A 95 -6.61 3.25 4.16
N ASN A 96 -7.19 2.12 3.81
CA ASN A 96 -6.45 0.93 3.43
C ASN A 96 -6.91 0.44 2.05
N VAL A 97 -6.07 -0.37 1.42
CA VAL A 97 -6.42 -1.10 0.19
C VAL A 97 -6.78 -2.54 0.58
N VAL A 98 -8.02 -2.94 0.31
CA VAL A 98 -8.53 -4.28 0.56
C VAL A 98 -9.16 -4.79 -0.72
N GLU A 99 -8.67 -5.93 -1.23
CA GLU A 99 -9.14 -6.54 -2.49
C GLU A 99 -9.16 -5.55 -3.66
N GLY A 100 -8.12 -4.70 -3.75
CA GLY A 100 -7.99 -3.69 -4.81
C GLY A 100 -8.89 -2.47 -4.65
N GLN A 101 -9.66 -2.38 -3.56
CA GLN A 101 -10.57 -1.27 -3.29
C GLN A 101 -10.09 -0.42 -2.11
N LEU A 102 -10.31 0.90 -2.19
CA LEU A 102 -10.07 1.79 -1.07
C LEU A 102 -11.16 1.62 -0.01
N ARG A 103 -10.77 1.44 1.24
CA ARG A 103 -11.69 1.38 2.39
C ARG A 103 -11.26 2.39 3.45
N LEU A 104 -12.23 2.94 4.17
CA LEU A 104 -11.98 3.88 5.25
C LEU A 104 -11.61 3.08 6.51
N LEU A 105 -10.39 3.28 6.99
CA LEU A 105 -9.88 2.66 8.22
C LEU A 105 -10.14 3.54 9.45
N GLY A 106 -10.31 4.84 9.21
CA GLY A 106 -10.68 5.82 10.23
C GLY A 106 -10.35 7.24 9.79
N ALA A 107 -10.42 8.15 10.75
CA ALA A 107 -10.08 9.55 10.54
C ALA A 107 -9.36 10.12 11.76
N ALA A 108 -8.57 11.16 11.54
CA ALA A 108 -7.87 11.89 12.58
C ALA A 108 -8.05 13.41 12.41
N ARG A 109 -7.98 14.18 13.50
CA ARG A 109 -8.07 15.65 13.43
C ARG A 109 -6.80 16.33 12.93
N SER A 110 -5.66 15.65 13.04
CA SER A 110 -4.36 16.11 12.56
C SER A 110 -3.65 15.01 11.78
N PHE A 111 -2.73 15.39 10.90
CA PHE A 111 -1.94 14.45 10.11
C PHE A 111 -1.07 13.57 11.02
N GLU A 112 -0.44 14.17 12.03
CA GLU A 112 0.34 13.46 13.05
C GLU A 112 -0.50 12.47 13.86
N GLY A 113 -1.73 12.84 14.23
CA GLY A 113 -2.68 11.91 14.85
C GLY A 113 -3.02 10.72 13.95
N GLY A 114 -3.07 10.96 12.64
CA GLY A 114 -3.21 9.91 11.62
C GLY A 114 -2.00 8.97 11.60
N LEU A 115 -0.78 9.51 11.62
CA LEU A 115 0.46 8.73 11.66
C LEU A 115 0.52 7.84 12.90
N ARG A 116 0.23 8.39 14.07
CA ARG A 116 0.17 7.62 15.33
C ARG A 116 -0.86 6.50 15.26
N ARG A 117 -2.02 6.74 14.64
CA ARG A 117 -3.04 5.69 14.46
C ARG A 117 -2.58 4.58 13.52
N VAL A 118 -1.95 4.92 12.39
CA VAL A 118 -1.34 3.92 11.50
C VAL A 118 -0.27 3.12 12.23
N LEU A 119 0.61 3.79 12.98
CA LEU A 119 1.64 3.14 13.79
C LEU A 119 1.06 2.10 14.76
N SER A 120 0.02 2.47 15.52
CA SER A 120 -0.67 1.55 16.43
C SER A 120 -1.36 0.39 15.70
N LEU A 121 -1.86 0.60 14.48
CA LEU A 121 -2.46 -0.45 13.68
C LEU A 121 -1.41 -1.44 13.16
N ILE A 122 -0.24 -0.94 12.73
CA ILE A 122 0.88 -1.79 12.33
C ILE A 122 1.44 -2.58 13.51
N GLU A 123 1.57 -1.97 14.68
CA GLU A 123 2.03 -2.64 15.92
C GLU A 123 1.13 -3.84 16.28
N ARG A 124 -0.19 -3.72 16.08
CA ARG A 124 -1.16 -4.80 16.33
C ARG A 124 -1.05 -5.97 15.36
N LEU A 125 -0.34 -5.82 14.24
CA LEU A 125 -0.08 -6.92 13.30
C LEU A 125 0.93 -7.93 13.86
N GLY A 126 1.68 -7.57 14.91
CA GLY A 126 2.70 -8.43 15.51
C GLY A 126 4.00 -8.43 14.72
N ALA A 127 4.68 -9.58 14.69
CA ALA A 127 5.96 -9.73 13.99
C ALA A 127 5.82 -9.47 12.49
N LEU A 128 6.75 -8.72 11.90
CA LEU A 128 6.71 -8.31 10.50
C LEU A 128 7.88 -8.91 9.71
N GLU A 129 7.63 -9.31 8.46
CA GLU A 129 8.69 -9.76 7.54
C GLU A 129 9.07 -8.69 6.50
N ARG A 130 8.16 -7.74 6.22
CA ARG A 130 8.39 -6.61 5.31
C ARG A 130 7.70 -5.36 5.85
N LEU A 131 8.38 -4.23 5.72
CA LEU A 131 7.86 -2.93 6.10
C LEU A 131 8.42 -1.86 5.15
N ALA A 132 7.56 -0.97 4.69
CA ALA A 132 7.96 0.15 3.85
C ALA A 132 7.06 1.36 4.06
N VAL A 133 7.65 2.54 3.87
CA VAL A 133 6.98 3.84 3.89
C VAL A 133 7.06 4.44 2.49
N ILE A 134 5.92 4.88 1.97
CA ILE A 134 5.81 5.64 0.74
C ILE A 134 5.36 7.07 1.02
N HIS A 135 5.78 8.02 0.18
CA HIS A 135 5.33 9.40 0.32
C HIS A 135 5.14 10.13 -1.00
N THR A 136 4.42 11.26 -0.95
CA THR A 136 4.45 12.28 -2.01
C THR A 136 4.95 13.59 -1.39
N ARG A 137 6.14 14.06 -1.79
CA ARG A 137 6.73 15.33 -1.32
C ARG A 137 6.79 15.48 0.22
N ARG A 138 7.03 14.38 0.94
CA ARG A 138 7.14 14.34 2.41
C ARG A 138 8.30 13.45 2.88
N GLN A 139 9.49 13.58 2.27
CA GLN A 139 10.66 12.75 2.60
C GLN A 139 10.95 12.75 4.11
N ALA A 140 11.13 13.92 4.73
CA ALA A 140 11.49 14.01 6.15
C ALA A 140 10.47 13.32 7.06
N MET A 141 9.17 13.52 6.82
CA MET A 141 8.10 12.86 7.58
C MET A 141 8.07 11.35 7.34
N ALA A 142 8.44 10.88 6.14
CA ALA A 142 8.50 9.46 5.83
C ALA A 142 9.67 8.77 6.54
N GLU A 143 10.82 9.43 6.65
CA GLU A 143 11.96 8.96 7.45
C GLU A 143 11.62 8.90 8.94
N GLU A 144 10.96 9.95 9.46
CA GLU A 144 10.49 9.98 10.85
C GLU A 144 9.48 8.87 11.13
N MET A 145 8.54 8.63 10.22
CA MET A 145 7.61 7.51 10.33
C MET A 145 8.34 6.16 10.33
N ALA A 146 9.38 5.99 9.51
CA ALA A 146 10.21 4.78 9.51
C ALA A 146 10.96 4.59 10.84
N ASP A 147 11.49 5.66 11.43
CA ASP A 147 12.12 5.62 12.76
C ASP A 147 11.13 5.20 13.85
N TRP A 148 9.92 5.77 13.83
CA TRP A 148 8.85 5.40 14.77
C TRP A 148 8.42 3.95 14.61
N LEU A 149 8.25 3.49 13.36
CA LEU A 149 7.90 2.10 13.08
C LEU A 149 8.98 1.14 13.59
N ALA A 150 10.26 1.40 13.29
CA ALA A 150 11.37 0.58 13.76
C ALA A 150 11.37 0.48 15.30
N LYS A 151 11.27 1.62 15.99
CA LYS A 151 11.25 1.67 17.46
C LYS A 151 10.06 0.92 18.08
N ARG A 152 8.87 1.04 17.50
CA ARG A 152 7.64 0.43 18.05
C ARG A 152 7.50 -1.06 17.75
N THR A 153 7.95 -1.48 16.57
CA THR A 153 7.76 -2.86 16.10
C THR A 153 8.98 -3.75 16.34
N GLY A 154 10.14 -3.15 16.64
CA GLY A 154 11.42 -3.86 16.67
C GLY A 154 11.94 -4.25 15.28
N PHE A 155 11.28 -3.84 14.19
CA PHE A 155 11.72 -4.14 12.84
C PHE A 155 13.00 -3.33 12.51
N PRO A 156 14.05 -3.95 11.92
CA PRO A 156 15.32 -3.25 11.69
C PRO A 156 15.15 -2.06 10.75
N ARG A 157 15.60 -0.88 11.19
CA ARG A 157 15.36 0.40 10.52
C ARG A 157 15.95 0.46 9.11
N GLU A 158 17.14 -0.10 8.95
CA GLU A 158 17.88 -0.21 7.68
C GLU A 158 17.18 -1.11 6.66
N ARG A 159 16.24 -1.95 7.10
CA ARG A 159 15.41 -2.80 6.24
C ARG A 159 14.07 -2.15 5.88
N ILE A 160 13.72 -1.02 6.46
CA ILE A 160 12.50 -0.28 6.10
C ILE A 160 12.77 0.53 4.85
N TRP A 161 12.05 0.24 3.77
CA TRP A 161 12.15 1.02 2.54
C TRP A 161 11.40 2.34 2.69
N VAL A 162 12.07 3.46 2.43
CA VAL A 162 11.43 4.78 2.30
C VAL A 162 11.52 5.22 0.84
N ARG A 163 10.39 5.42 0.17
CA ARG A 163 10.37 5.77 -1.26
C ARG A 163 9.33 6.81 -1.60
N GLU A 164 9.68 7.74 -2.48
CA GLU A 164 8.71 8.62 -3.10
C GLU A 164 7.90 7.87 -4.16
N THR A 165 6.59 8.11 -4.23
CA THR A 165 5.74 7.51 -5.26
C THR A 165 5.93 8.22 -6.61
N GLY A 166 5.71 7.49 -7.71
CA GLY A 166 5.71 8.06 -9.05
C GLY A 166 4.55 9.04 -9.33
N THR A 167 4.68 9.78 -10.43
CA THR A 167 3.76 10.86 -10.86
C THR A 167 2.31 10.40 -11.05
N VAL A 168 2.08 9.17 -11.51
CA VAL A 168 0.72 8.62 -11.69
C VAL A 168 -0.03 8.57 -10.37
N LEU A 169 0.61 8.06 -9.30
CA LEU A 169 -0.01 8.03 -7.98
C LEU A 169 -0.13 9.43 -7.38
N ALA A 170 0.91 10.25 -7.51
CA ALA A 170 0.88 11.62 -7.01
C ALA A 170 -0.24 12.47 -7.63
N THR A 171 -0.60 12.23 -8.90
CA THR A 171 -1.70 12.92 -9.58
C THR A 171 -3.06 12.63 -8.93
N HIS A 172 -3.30 11.36 -8.58
CA HIS A 172 -4.56 10.92 -8.00
C HIS A 172 -4.63 11.08 -6.48
N ALA A 173 -3.54 10.87 -5.77
CA ALA A 173 -3.49 10.97 -4.31
C ALA A 173 -3.18 12.39 -3.81
N GLY A 174 -2.59 13.23 -4.66
CA GLY A 174 -2.12 14.56 -4.30
C GLY A 174 -0.73 14.57 -3.67
N ALA A 175 -0.23 15.79 -3.41
CA ALA A 175 0.95 15.99 -2.60
C ALA A 175 0.62 15.76 -1.11
N GLY A 176 1.64 15.47 -0.31
CA GLY A 176 1.45 15.43 1.13
C GLY A 176 0.94 14.09 1.67
N VAL A 177 1.14 12.99 0.95
CA VAL A 177 0.68 11.65 1.33
C VAL A 177 1.78 10.91 2.07
N ILE A 178 1.40 10.12 3.07
CA ILE A 178 2.23 9.06 3.65
C ILE A 178 1.45 7.75 3.55
N GLY A 179 2.10 6.69 3.07
CA GLY A 179 1.57 5.33 3.12
C GLY A 179 2.54 4.38 3.79
N VAL A 180 2.02 3.35 4.43
CA VAL A 180 2.81 2.29 5.06
C VAL A 180 2.33 0.97 4.52
N LEU A 181 3.25 0.20 3.96
CA LEU A 181 3.05 -1.20 3.59
C LEU A 181 3.67 -2.06 4.68
N ALA A 182 2.90 -2.95 5.27
CA ALA A 182 3.39 -3.97 6.20
C ALA A 182 2.95 -5.35 5.76
N VAL A 183 3.82 -6.33 5.97
CA VAL A 183 3.53 -7.75 5.81
C VAL A 183 3.89 -8.45 7.11
N PRO A 184 2.90 -8.95 7.88
CA PRO A 184 3.14 -9.74 9.08
C PRO A 184 3.82 -11.05 8.71
N THR A 185 4.66 -11.61 9.57
CA THR A 185 5.27 -12.93 9.35
C THR A 185 4.16 -13.99 9.22
N GLY A 186 4.14 -14.72 8.11
CA GLY A 186 3.23 -15.86 7.90
C GLY A 186 3.92 -17.20 8.16
N GLN A 187 3.15 -18.23 8.50
CA GLN A 187 3.59 -19.62 8.34
C GLN A 187 3.36 -20.00 6.86
N TYR A 188 4.40 -20.56 6.23
CA TYR A 188 4.33 -21.10 4.86
C TYR A 188 3.81 -22.53 4.88
#